data_AF-A7ZG40-F1
#
_entry.id   AF-A7ZG40-F1
#
_cell.length_a   1.000
_cell.length_b   1.000
_cell.length_c   1.000
_cell.angle_alpha   90.00
_cell.angle_beta   90.00
_cell.angle_gamma   90.00
#
_symmetry.space_group_name_H-M   'P 1'
#
loop_
_entity.id
_entity.type
_entity.pdbx_description
1 polymer ?
#
loop_
_entity_poly.entity_id
_entity_poly.type
_entity_poly.pdbx_seq_one_letter_code
_entity_poly.pdbx_strand_id
1 'polypeptide(L)'
;MKPLKPRYDELSEDDFYLGFMLIVKERMPSLAEAISNDEISEQTKQALDVALNLYDTSLQLAREINELEDKIRRLKSKPSSNAPQRKKG
;
A
#
# COMPACT_ATOMS: atom_id res chain seq x y z
N MET A 1 -16.48 -2.89 11.85
CA MET A 1 -16.05 -1.80 10.94
C MET A 1 -15.29 -2.43 9.80
N LYS A 2 -15.65 -2.11 8.54
CA LYS A 2 -14.75 -2.39 7.41
C LYS A 2 -13.45 -1.60 7.63
N PRO A 3 -12.27 -2.10 7.22
CA PRO A 3 -11.04 -1.33 7.34
C PRO A 3 -11.23 0.06 6.71
N LEU A 4 -10.98 1.12 7.47
CA LEU A 4 -10.97 2.50 6.98
C LEU A 4 -9.76 2.80 6.08
N LYS A 5 -8.82 1.84 5.99
CA LYS A 5 -7.64 1.88 5.14
C LYS A 5 -7.62 0.62 4.27
N PRO A 6 -7.23 0.72 2.99
CA PRO A 6 -6.97 -0.46 2.17
C PRO A 6 -5.99 -1.38 2.88
N ARG A 7 -6.24 -2.69 2.83
CA ARG A 7 -5.25 -3.68 3.21
C ARG A 7 -4.29 -3.83 2.04
N TYR A 8 -3.19 -3.08 2.09
CA TYR A 8 -2.13 -3.07 1.08
C TYR A 8 -1.45 -4.43 0.88
N ASP A 9 -1.65 -5.36 1.82
CA ASP A 9 -1.31 -6.78 1.75
C ASP A 9 -2.22 -7.60 0.82
N GLU A 10 -3.42 -7.11 0.51
CA GLU A 10 -4.43 -7.81 -0.31
C GLU A 10 -4.48 -7.31 -1.76
N LEU A 11 -3.70 -6.27 -2.10
CA LEU A 11 -3.67 -5.66 -3.42
C LEU A 11 -2.44 -6.15 -4.20
N SER A 12 -2.67 -6.58 -5.44
CA SER A 12 -1.60 -6.93 -6.38
C SER A 12 -0.89 -5.67 -6.91
N GLU A 13 0.28 -5.87 -7.52
CA GLU A 13 0.98 -4.80 -8.24
C GLU A 13 0.11 -4.23 -9.37
N ASP A 14 -0.64 -5.10 -10.06
CA ASP A 14 -1.60 -4.71 -11.11
C ASP A 14 -2.76 -3.86 -10.57
N ASP A 15 -3.33 -4.23 -9.42
CA ASP A 15 -4.39 -3.43 -8.77
C ASP A 15 -3.87 -2.02 -8.39
N PHE A 16 -2.59 -1.95 -8.01
CA PHE A 16 -1.92 -0.71 -7.66
C PHE A 16 -1.60 0.16 -8.87
N TYR A 17 -1.08 -0.44 -9.95
CA TYR A 17 -0.83 0.23 -11.22
C TYR A 17 -2.14 0.78 -11.82
N LEU A 18 -3.21 -0.02 -11.77
CA LEU A 18 -4.53 0.43 -12.17
C LEU A 18 -4.99 1.63 -11.33
N GLY A 19 -4.74 1.62 -10.02
CA GLY A 19 -5.01 2.77 -9.14
C GLY A 19 -4.27 4.04 -9.58
N PHE A 20 -2.98 3.93 -9.89
CA PHE A 20 -2.20 5.04 -10.42
C PHE A 20 -2.77 5.57 -11.74
N MET A 21 -3.06 4.68 -12.70
CA MET A 21 -3.61 5.06 -14.01
C MET A 21 -5.00 5.69 -13.89
N LEU A 22 -5.82 5.27 -12.94
CA LEU A 22 -7.12 5.90 -12.65
C LEU A 22 -6.94 7.34 -12.14
N ILE A 23 -5.97 7.58 -11.26
CA ILE A 23 -5.64 8.94 -10.78
C ILE A 23 -5.15 9.80 -11.95
N VAL A 24 -4.26 9.28 -12.79
CA VAL A 24 -3.78 10.00 -13.98
C VAL A 24 -4.95 10.32 -14.90
N LYS A 25 -5.83 9.36 -15.17
CA LYS A 25 -7.01 9.56 -16.02
C LYS A 25 -7.98 10.61 -15.45
N GLU A 26 -8.19 10.63 -14.15
CA GLU A 26 -9.06 11.60 -13.48
C GLU A 26 -8.47 13.01 -13.49
N ARG A 27 -7.15 13.13 -13.23
CA ARG A 27 -6.47 14.42 -13.10
C ARG A 27 -6.00 15.00 -14.43
N MET A 28 -5.57 14.14 -15.34
CA MET A 28 -4.92 14.47 -16.61
C MET A 28 -5.32 13.44 -17.70
N PRO A 29 -6.58 13.46 -18.18
CA PRO A 29 -7.08 12.49 -19.15
C PRO A 29 -6.28 12.47 -20.46
N SER A 30 -5.79 13.62 -20.93
CA SER A 30 -4.93 13.70 -22.12
C SER A 30 -3.60 13.00 -21.94
N LEU A 31 -3.02 13.02 -20.74
CA LEU A 31 -1.80 12.28 -20.43
C LEU A 31 -2.09 10.77 -20.37
N ALA A 32 -3.22 10.36 -19.78
CA ALA A 32 -3.61 8.95 -19.77
C ALA A 32 -3.81 8.40 -21.19
N GLU A 33 -4.42 9.18 -22.08
CA GLU A 33 -4.58 8.83 -23.50
C GLU A 33 -3.21 8.74 -24.20
N ALA A 34 -2.35 9.75 -24.05
CA ALA A 34 -1.02 9.74 -24.65
C ALA A 34 -0.16 8.56 -24.16
N ILE A 35 -0.21 8.22 -22.87
CA ILE A 35 0.46 7.04 -22.32
C ILE A 35 -0.08 5.76 -22.96
N SER A 36 -1.40 5.63 -23.08
CA SER A 36 -2.05 4.43 -23.64
C SER A 36 -1.72 4.23 -25.12
N ASN A 37 -1.52 5.31 -25.86
CA ASN A 37 -1.18 5.29 -27.29
C ASN A 37 0.34 5.27 -27.56
N ASP A 38 1.19 5.25 -26.52
CA ASP A 38 2.65 5.43 -26.60
C ASP A 38 3.09 6.74 -27.31
N GLU A 39 2.25 7.78 -27.24
CA GLU A 39 2.47 9.10 -27.83
C GLU A 39 3.18 10.06 -26.86
N ILE A 40 4.04 9.51 -26.00
CA ILE A 40 4.78 10.27 -24.99
C ILE A 40 6.27 10.32 -25.33
N SER A 41 6.92 11.42 -24.95
CA SER A 41 8.37 11.58 -25.16
C SER A 41 9.17 10.60 -24.30
N GLU A 42 10.41 10.30 -24.71
CA GLU A 42 11.32 9.47 -23.90
C GLU A 42 11.57 10.04 -22.50
N GLN A 43 11.61 11.37 -22.36
CA GLN A 43 11.73 12.02 -21.06
C GLN A 43 10.50 11.74 -20.18
N THR A 44 9.30 11.73 -20.78
CA THR A 44 8.06 11.37 -20.10
C THR A 44 8.04 9.90 -19.72
N LYS A 45 8.53 9.00 -20.58
CA LYS A 45 8.68 7.57 -20.27
C LYS A 45 9.58 7.34 -19.06
N GLN A 46 10.74 8.01 -19.02
CA GLN A 46 11.66 7.95 -17.89
C GLN A 46 11.03 8.52 -16.60
N ALA A 47 10.32 9.63 -16.69
CA ALA A 47 9.63 10.21 -15.54
C ALA A 47 8.52 9.29 -15.01
N LEU A 48 7.79 8.63 -15.92
CA LEU A 48 6.79 7.63 -15.57
C LEU A 48 7.41 6.43 -14.87
N ASP A 49 8.54 5.91 -15.38
CA ASP A 49 9.28 4.81 -14.76
C ASP A 49 9.74 5.15 -13.33
N VAL A 50 10.26 6.37 -13.11
CA VAL A 50 10.61 6.84 -11.76
C VAL A 50 9.37 6.94 -10.87
N ALA A 51 8.26 7.46 -11.39
CA ALA A 51 7.02 7.58 -10.63
C ALA A 51 6.49 6.21 -10.20
N LEU A 52 6.54 5.20 -11.08
CA LEU A 52 6.15 3.82 -10.79
C LEU A 52 7.06 3.19 -9.72
N ASN A 53 8.39 3.34 -9.85
CA ASN A 53 9.33 2.86 -8.83
C ASN A 53 9.10 3.48 -7.44
N LEU A 54 8.80 4.78 -7.37
CA LEU A 54 8.41 5.43 -6.10
C LEU A 54 7.10 4.89 -5.55
N TYR A 55 6.19 4.51 -6.45
CA TYR A 55 4.90 3.93 -6.10
C TYR A 55 5.08 2.52 -5.51
N ASP A 56 5.90 1.68 -6.12
CA ASP A 56 6.25 0.34 -5.61
C ASP A 56 6.93 0.40 -4.25
N THR A 57 7.86 1.35 -4.10
CA THR A 57 8.52 1.61 -2.81
C THR A 57 7.49 1.97 -1.74
N SER A 58 6.50 2.79 -2.09
CA SER A 58 5.42 3.16 -1.17
C SER A 58 4.55 1.96 -0.78
N LEU A 59 4.29 1.04 -1.71
CA LEU A 59 3.57 -0.20 -1.45
C LEU A 59 4.34 -1.12 -0.48
N GLN A 60 5.65 -1.27 -0.70
CA GLN A 60 6.50 -2.04 0.20
C GLN A 60 6.46 -1.49 1.63
N LEU A 61 6.61 -0.17 1.78
CA LEU A 61 6.54 0.50 3.08
C LEU A 61 5.18 0.27 3.75
N ALA A 62 4.07 0.33 3.00
CA ALA A 62 2.75 0.08 3.56
C ALA A 62 2.59 -1.35 4.09
N ARG A 63 3.14 -2.35 3.38
CA ARG A 63 3.16 -3.75 3.85
C ARG A 63 3.97 -3.91 5.13
N GLU A 64 5.17 -3.32 5.19
CA GLU A 64 6.02 -3.35 6.38
C GLU A 64 5.33 -2.71 7.60
N ILE A 65 4.66 -1.57 7.40
CA ILE A 65 3.87 -0.91 8.45
C ILE A 65 2.75 -1.83 8.96
N ASN A 66 1.99 -2.46 8.06
CA ASN A 66 0.92 -3.39 8.45
C ASN A 66 1.45 -4.57 9.27
N GLU A 67 2.58 -5.15 8.89
CA GLU A 67 3.21 -6.23 9.66
C GLU A 67 3.64 -5.77 11.06
N LEU A 68 4.19 -4.56 11.18
CA LEU A 68 4.60 -3.98 12.46
C LEU A 68 3.39 -3.72 13.36
N GLU A 69 2.30 -3.18 12.81
CA GLU A 69 1.04 -2.99 13.54
C GLU A 69 0.51 -4.34 14.08
N ASP A 70 0.56 -5.40 13.27
CA ASP A 70 0.18 -6.75 13.68
C ASP A 70 1.08 -7.34 14.77
N LYS A 71 2.40 -7.16 14.65
CA LYS A 71 3.36 -7.57 15.69
C LYS A 71 3.05 -6.86 17.01
N ILE A 72 2.80 -5.55 16.99
CA ILE A 72 2.42 -4.76 18.18
C ILE A 72 1.11 -5.27 18.79
N ARG A 73 0.10 -5.56 17.96
CA ARG A 73 -1.20 -6.10 18.38
C ARG A 73 -1.05 -7.44 19.11
N ARG A 74 -0.22 -8.35 18.57
CA ARG A 74 0.09 -9.66 19.18
C ARG A 74 0.84 -9.53 20.50
N LEU A 75 1.77 -8.57 20.60
CA LEU A 75 2.50 -8.32 21.83
C LEU A 75 1.59 -7.77 22.94
N LYS A 76 0.69 -6.83 22.61
CA LYS A 76 -0.28 -6.27 23.57
C LYS A 76 -1.33 -7.29 24.04
N SER A 77 -1.67 -8.27 23.20
CA SER A 77 -2.68 -9.29 23.52
C SER A 77 -2.13 -10.50 24.25
N LYS A 78 -0.80 -10.66 24.38
CA LYS A 78 -0.22 -11.65 25.28
C LYS A 78 -0.62 -11.31 26.72
N PRO A 79 -1.32 -12.21 27.45
CA PRO A 79 -1.56 -11.99 28.86
C PRO A 79 -0.20 -11.93 29.56
N SER A 80 -0.02 -10.93 30.41
CA SER A 80 1.15 -10.84 31.27
C SER A 80 1.29 -12.16 32.03
N SER A 81 2.36 -12.91 31.75
CA SER A 81 2.70 -14.16 32.44
C SER A 81 2.90 -13.99 33.95
N ASN A 82 2.81 -12.75 34.47
CA ASN A 82 2.93 -12.40 35.87
C ASN A 82 1.60 -12.05 36.55
N ALA A 83 0.44 -12.30 35.92
CA ALA A 83 -0.83 -12.18 36.62
C ALA A 83 -0.87 -13.24 37.75
N PRO A 84 -0.88 -12.85 39.04
CA PRO A 84 -0.89 -13.82 40.12
C PRO A 84 -2.15 -14.67 39.97
N GLN A 85 -1.99 -15.98 39.78
CA GLN A 85 -3.11 -16.90 39.89
C GLN A 85 -3.66 -16.76 41.31
N ARG A 86 -4.76 -16.03 41.48
CA ARG A 86 -5.54 -16.06 42.72
C ARG A 86 -5.94 -17.52 42.95
N LYS A 87 -5.22 -18.20 43.85
CA LYS A 87 -5.71 -19.44 44.44
C LYS A 87 -7.04 -19.10 45.10
N LYS A 88 -8.14 -19.60 44.52
CA LYS A 88 -9.42 -19.64 45.21
C LYS A 88 -9.22 -20.61 46.38
N GLY A 89 -9.36 -20.09 47.60
CA GLY A 89 -9.44 -20.90 48.82
C GLY A 89 -10.75 -21.67 48.89
#